data_AF-A0A2D4H8C4-F1
#
_entry.id   AF-A0A2D4H8C4-F1
#
_cell.length_a   1.000
_cell.length_b   1.000
_cell.length_c   1.000
_cell.angle_alpha   90.00
_cell.angle_beta   90.00
_cell.angle_gamma   90.00
#
_symmetry.space_group_name_H-M   'P 1'
#
loop_
_entity.id
_entity.type
_entity.pdbx_description
1 polymer ?
#
loop_
_entity_poly.entity_id
_entity_poly.type
_entity_poly.pdbx_seq_one_letter_code
_entity_poly.pdbx_strand_id
1 'polypeptide(L)'
;MHIKAIQIKEQLLGQEDYEVALSVGHLASLYNYDMNQYENAEKLYLRSIAIGKKLFGEGYSGLEYDYRGLIKLYNSIGNYEKVFEYHNILANWNRLRDRQFSVTDALEDVSTSPQSTEQVVQSFLMSQTIEGPIC
;
A
#
# COMPACT_ATOMS: atom_id res chain seq x y z
N MET A 1 -13.02 -15.47 10.00
CA MET A 1 -13.17 -14.12 10.60
C MET A 1 -13.19 -13.00 9.57
N HIS A 2 -12.36 -13.04 8.51
CA HIS A 2 -12.29 -11.99 7.48
C HIS A 2 -13.64 -11.55 6.90
N ILE A 3 -14.53 -12.47 6.48
CA ILE A 3 -15.82 -12.12 5.85
C ILE A 3 -16.66 -11.20 6.74
N LYS A 4 -16.81 -11.55 8.02
CA LYS A 4 -17.59 -10.75 8.97
C LYS A 4 -16.93 -9.38 9.23
N ALA A 5 -15.61 -9.33 9.30
CA ALA A 5 -14.87 -8.07 9.47
C ALA A 5 -15.02 -7.15 8.25
N ILE A 6 -14.95 -7.70 7.04
CA ILE A 6 -15.16 -6.96 5.79
C ILE A 6 -16.56 -6.37 5.76
N GLN A 7 -17.59 -7.17 6.06
CA GLN A 7 -18.98 -6.69 6.09
C GLN A 7 -19.19 -5.52 7.06
N ILE A 8 -18.62 -5.61 8.27
CA ILE A 8 -18.72 -4.52 9.26
C ILE A 8 -17.99 -3.27 8.76
N LYS A 9 -16.77 -3.42 8.22
CA LYS A 9 -16.00 -2.30 7.67
C LYS A 9 -16.71 -1.64 6.49
N GLU A 10 -17.30 -2.42 5.58
CA GLU A 10 -18.08 -1.88 4.46
C GLU A 10 -19.30 -1.08 4.93
N GLN A 11 -19.97 -1.53 6.00
CA GLN A 11 -21.11 -0.81 6.58
C GLN A 11 -20.71 0.49 7.27
N LEU A 12 -19.57 0.50 7.97
CA LEU A 12 -19.15 1.64 8.77
C LEU A 12 -18.32 2.67 7.99
N LEU A 13 -17.48 2.21 7.06
CA LEU A 13 -16.48 3.03 6.36
C LEU A 13 -16.80 3.21 4.88
N GLY A 14 -17.62 2.32 4.30
CA GLY A 14 -17.94 2.29 2.88
C GLY A 14 -17.12 1.26 2.09
N GLN A 15 -17.61 0.88 0.92
CA GLN A 15 -17.05 -0.23 0.12
C GLN A 15 -15.68 0.06 -0.51
N GLU A 16 -15.31 1.33 -0.59
CA GLU A 16 -14.08 1.83 -1.23
C GLU A 16 -13.10 2.39 -0.19
N ASP A 17 -13.28 2.05 1.09
CA ASP A 17 -12.37 2.46 2.14
C ASP A 17 -11.08 1.62 2.16
N TYR A 18 -9.98 2.20 2.61
CA TYR A 18 -8.67 1.54 2.64
C TYR A 18 -8.65 0.31 3.57
N GLU A 19 -9.37 0.35 4.70
CA GLU A 19 -9.47 -0.77 5.63
C GLU A 19 -10.22 -1.96 5.02
N VAL A 20 -11.17 -1.66 4.13
CA VAL A 20 -11.87 -2.68 3.34
C VAL A 20 -10.89 -3.29 2.34
N ALA A 21 -10.13 -2.49 1.60
CA ALA A 21 -9.12 -2.98 0.66
C ALA A 21 -8.13 -3.94 1.33
N LEU A 22 -7.52 -3.53 2.44
CA LEU A 22 -6.58 -4.36 3.21
C LEU A 22 -7.21 -5.68 3.65
N SER A 23 -8.44 -5.64 4.17
CA SER A 23 -9.13 -6.83 4.64
C SER A 23 -9.48 -7.79 3.50
N VAL A 24 -9.86 -7.24 2.34
CA VAL A 24 -10.16 -7.98 1.11
C VAL A 24 -8.90 -8.64 0.54
N GLY A 25 -7.77 -7.93 0.47
CA GLY A 25 -6.48 -8.49 0.02
C GLY A 25 -5.98 -9.63 0.91
N HIS A 26 -6.14 -9.51 2.24
CA HIS A 26 -5.82 -10.60 3.16
C HIS A 26 -6.71 -11.83 2.98
N LEU A 27 -8.02 -11.64 2.74
CA LEU A 27 -8.91 -12.76 2.43
C LEU A 27 -8.54 -13.42 1.09
N ALA A 28 -8.15 -12.63 0.08
CA ALA A 28 -7.66 -13.13 -1.19
C ALA A 28 -6.44 -14.06 -0.99
N SER A 29 -5.51 -13.65 -0.13
CA SER A 29 -4.33 -14.43 0.22
C SER A 29 -4.69 -15.76 0.89
N LEU A 30 -5.58 -15.75 1.88
CA LEU A 30 -6.08 -16.99 2.50
C LEU A 30 -6.69 -17.95 1.46
N TYR A 31 -7.47 -17.42 0.51
CA TYR A 31 -8.06 -18.22 -0.55
C TYR A 31 -7.02 -18.78 -1.52
N ASN A 32 -5.99 -17.99 -1.83
CA ASN A 32 -4.93 -18.36 -2.77
C ASN A 32 -3.97 -19.40 -2.19
N TYR A 33 -3.46 -19.18 -0.98
CA TYR A 33 -2.38 -19.97 -0.39
C TYR A 33 -2.87 -21.18 0.40
N ASP A 34 -3.97 -21.04 1.14
CA ASP A 34 -4.40 -22.08 2.09
C ASP A 34 -5.59 -22.91 1.56
N MET A 35 -6.44 -22.32 0.73
CA MET A 35 -7.69 -22.97 0.27
C MET A 35 -7.70 -23.37 -1.20
N ASN A 36 -6.71 -22.94 -2.00
CA ASN A 36 -6.65 -23.14 -3.45
C ASN A 36 -7.92 -22.68 -4.20
N GLN A 37 -8.63 -21.68 -3.67
CA GLN A 37 -9.82 -21.08 -4.28
C GLN A 37 -9.42 -19.93 -5.20
N TYR A 38 -8.76 -20.25 -6.30
CA TYR A 38 -8.12 -19.26 -7.17
C TYR A 38 -9.10 -18.25 -7.77
N GLU A 39 -10.27 -18.67 -8.26
CA GLU A 39 -11.25 -17.74 -8.84
C GLU A 39 -11.75 -16.69 -7.83
N ASN A 40 -11.99 -17.12 -6.57
CA ASN A 40 -12.40 -16.20 -5.52
C ASN A 40 -11.26 -15.28 -5.10
N ALA A 41 -10.04 -15.81 -5.00
CA ALA A 41 -8.85 -15.02 -4.68
C ALA A 41 -8.59 -13.93 -5.74
N GLU A 42 -8.69 -14.27 -7.03
CA GLU A 42 -8.50 -13.32 -8.13
C GLU A 42 -9.46 -12.13 -8.02
N LYS A 43 -10.76 -12.39 -7.84
CA LYS A 43 -11.78 -11.35 -7.68
C LYS A 43 -11.48 -10.42 -6.50
N LEU A 44 -11.00 -10.97 -5.39
CA LEU A 44 -10.68 -10.20 -4.19
C LEU A 44 -9.40 -9.38 -4.37
N TYR A 45 -8.33 -9.95 -4.94
CA TYR A 45 -7.11 -9.19 -5.25
C TYR A 45 -7.39 -8.02 -6.19
N LEU A 46 -8.14 -8.26 -7.28
CA LEU A 46 -8.53 -7.21 -8.22
C LEU A 46 -9.35 -6.09 -7.56
N ARG A 47 -10.23 -6.45 -6.61
CA ARG A 47 -10.98 -5.48 -5.83
C ARG A 47 -10.07 -4.65 -4.92
N SER A 48 -9.16 -5.28 -4.19
CA SER A 48 -8.17 -4.60 -3.33
C SER A 48 -7.33 -3.61 -4.15
N ILE A 49 -6.81 -4.05 -5.29
CA ILE A 49 -6.05 -3.23 -6.23
C ILE A 49 -6.86 -2.03 -6.71
N ALA A 50 -8.12 -2.24 -7.12
CA ALA A 50 -8.98 -1.16 -7.62
C ALA A 50 -9.20 -0.06 -6.56
N ILE A 51 -9.46 -0.45 -5.31
CA ILE A 51 -9.63 0.49 -4.20
C ILE A 51 -8.30 1.20 -3.91
N GLY A 52 -7.20 0.46 -3.78
CA GLY A 52 -5.87 1.03 -3.50
C GLY A 52 -5.44 2.05 -4.56
N LYS A 53 -5.63 1.73 -5.84
CA LYS A 53 -5.37 2.65 -6.95
C LYS A 53 -6.25 3.89 -6.91
N LYS A 54 -7.53 3.74 -6.57
CA LYS A 54 -8.46 4.87 -6.47
C LYS A 54 -8.07 5.84 -5.36
N LEU A 55 -7.67 5.32 -4.19
CA LEU A 55 -7.37 6.13 -3.02
C LEU A 55 -5.95 6.74 -3.04
N PHE A 56 -4.96 5.98 -3.51
CA PHE A 56 -3.54 6.31 -3.33
C PHE A 56 -2.76 6.38 -4.64
N GLY A 57 -3.39 6.09 -5.78
CA GLY A 57 -2.77 6.12 -7.10
C GLY A 57 -1.94 4.87 -7.44
N GLU A 58 -1.34 4.89 -8.63
CA GLU A 58 -0.61 3.75 -9.20
C GLU A 58 0.70 3.41 -8.47
N GLY A 59 1.26 4.34 -7.70
CA GLY A 59 2.52 4.16 -6.97
C GLY A 59 2.35 3.62 -5.54
N TYR A 60 1.12 3.32 -5.12
CA TYR A 60 0.83 2.89 -3.75
C TYR A 60 1.58 1.61 -3.38
N SER A 61 2.26 1.64 -2.22
CA SER A 61 3.12 0.56 -1.76
C SER A 61 2.37 -0.76 -1.54
N GLY A 62 1.12 -0.68 -1.08
CA GLY A 62 0.30 -1.87 -0.79
C GLY A 62 -0.09 -2.69 -2.03
N LEU A 63 -0.03 -2.12 -3.24
CA LEU A 63 -0.36 -2.85 -4.47
C LEU A 63 0.59 -4.02 -4.75
N GLU A 64 1.83 -3.96 -4.24
CA GLU A 64 2.81 -5.03 -4.40
C GLU A 64 2.31 -6.37 -3.86
N TYR A 65 1.65 -6.34 -2.70
CA TYR A 65 1.13 -7.54 -2.05
C TYR A 65 0.12 -8.26 -2.96
N ASP A 66 -0.82 -7.50 -3.52
CA ASP A 66 -1.88 -8.04 -4.37
C ASP A 66 -1.32 -8.52 -5.73
N TYR A 67 -0.38 -7.78 -6.33
CA TYR A 67 0.27 -8.21 -7.58
C TYR A 67 1.05 -9.51 -7.41
N ARG A 68 1.82 -9.66 -6.33
CA ARG A 68 2.53 -10.90 -6.03
C ARG A 68 1.57 -12.07 -5.77
N GLY A 69 0.45 -11.78 -5.10
CA GLY A 69 -0.65 -12.74 -4.92
C GLY A 69 -1.19 -13.26 -6.24
N LEU A 70 -1.51 -12.37 -7.18
CA LEU A 70 -1.98 -12.73 -8.51
C LEU A 70 -0.93 -13.51 -9.32
N ILE A 71 0.35 -13.12 -9.27
CA ILE A 71 1.42 -13.90 -9.92
C ILE A 71 1.46 -15.33 -9.38
N LYS A 72 1.39 -15.52 -8.06
CA LYS A 72 1.36 -16.85 -7.44
C LYS A 72 0.13 -17.65 -7.87
N LEU A 73 -1.03 -17.01 -7.90
CA LEU A 73 -2.29 -17.61 -8.32
C LEU A 73 -2.19 -18.11 -9.76
N TYR A 74 -1.78 -17.26 -10.70
CA TYR A 74 -1.69 -17.63 -12.11
C TYR A 74 -0.63 -18.70 -12.39
N ASN A 75 0.48 -18.69 -11.66
CA ASN A 75 1.46 -19.78 -11.69
C ASN A 75 0.82 -21.11 -11.25
N SER A 76 -0.03 -21.09 -10.23
CA SER A 76 -0.64 -22.31 -9.68
C SER A 76 -1.70 -22.92 -10.61
N ILE A 77 -2.40 -22.09 -11.41
CA ILE A 77 -3.35 -22.56 -12.42
C ILE A 77 -2.72 -22.79 -13.82
N GLY A 78 -1.43 -22.51 -14.00
CA GLY A 78 -0.72 -22.69 -15.27
C GLY A 78 -1.02 -21.63 -16.34
N ASN A 79 -1.54 -20.46 -15.95
CA ASN A 79 -1.82 -19.36 -16.88
C ASN A 79 -0.59 -18.45 -17.03
N TYR A 80 0.36 -18.87 -17.88
CA TYR A 80 1.63 -18.16 -18.06
C TYR A 80 1.50 -16.79 -18.73
N GLU A 81 0.46 -16.57 -19.55
CA GLU A 81 0.18 -15.25 -20.13
C GLU A 81 -0.08 -14.22 -19.04
N LYS A 82 -0.96 -14.56 -18.09
CA LYS A 82 -1.25 -13.70 -16.94
C LYS A 82 -0.07 -13.56 -16.00
N VAL A 83 0.73 -14.61 -15.79
CA VAL A 83 1.99 -14.49 -15.02
C VAL A 83 2.90 -13.42 -15.63
N PHE A 84 3.11 -13.46 -16.95
CA PHE A 84 3.94 -12.48 -17.64
C PHE A 84 3.35 -11.06 -17.56
N GLU A 85 2.04 -10.92 -17.74
CA GLU A 85 1.32 -9.65 -17.59
C GLU A 85 1.57 -9.03 -16.21
N TYR A 86 1.34 -9.78 -15.13
CA TYR A 86 1.49 -9.25 -13.77
C TYR A 86 2.95 -9.05 -13.36
N HIS A 87 3.90 -9.81 -13.90
CA HIS A 87 5.32 -9.48 -13.74
C HIS A 87 5.67 -8.13 -14.37
N ASN A 88 5.13 -7.84 -15.55
CA ASN A 88 5.34 -6.53 -16.20
C ASN A 88 4.68 -5.40 -15.40
N ILE A 89 3.46 -5.62 -14.89
CA ILE A 89 2.78 -4.66 -14.02
C ILE A 89 3.62 -4.37 -12.78
N LEU A 90 4.10 -5.41 -12.08
CA LEU A 90 4.93 -5.27 -10.89
C LEU A 90 6.26 -4.56 -11.18
N ALA A 91 6.89 -4.86 -12.32
CA ALA A 91 8.12 -4.18 -12.74
C ALA A 91 7.87 -2.69 -13.05
N ASN A 92 6.76 -2.36 -13.70
CA ASN A 92 6.40 -0.97 -13.98
C ASN A 92 6.05 -0.20 -12.71
N TRP A 93 5.32 -0.82 -11.79
CA TRP A 93 5.02 -0.27 -10.47
C TRP A 93 6.30 0.06 -9.69
N ASN A 94 7.29 -0.84 -9.66
CA ASN A 94 8.58 -0.60 -9.03
C ASN A 94 9.27 0.65 -9.61
N ARG A 95 9.32 0.77 -10.94
CA ARG A 95 9.89 1.95 -11.64
C ARG A 95 9.16 3.26 -11.34
N LEU A 96 7.85 3.21 -11.10
CA LEU A 96 7.06 4.38 -10.74
C LEU A 96 7.42 4.83 -9.32
N ARG A 97 7.46 3.89 -8.37
CA ARG A 97 7.82 4.17 -6.98
C ARG A 97 9.25 4.71 -6.86
N ASP A 98 10.21 4.09 -7.55
CA ASP A 98 11.62 4.53 -7.49
C ASP A 98 11.81 5.95 -8.04
N ARG A 99 11.02 6.34 -9.05
CA ARG A 99 10.98 7.73 -9.54
C ARG A 99 10.35 8.69 -8.54
N GLN A 100 9.22 8.30 -7.93
CA GLN A 100 8.55 9.12 -6.92
C GLN A 100 9.48 9.38 -5.73
N PHE A 101 10.15 8.33 -5.25
CA PHE A 101 11.12 8.37 -4.15
C PHE A 101 12.33 9.26 -4.47
N SER A 102 12.89 9.13 -5.69
CA SER A 102 14.03 9.96 -6.12
C SER A 102 13.71 11.46 -6.21
N VAL A 103 12.47 11.86 -6.50
CA VAL A 103 12.11 13.27 -6.65
C VAL A 103 11.88 13.93 -5.30
N THR A 104 11.22 13.25 -4.36
CA THR A 104 10.94 13.80 -3.03
C THR A 104 12.21 13.92 -2.20
N ASP A 105 13.04 12.88 -2.16
CA ASP A 105 14.28 12.87 -1.38
C ASP A 105 15.25 13.94 -1.89
N ALA A 106 15.35 14.11 -3.21
CA ALA A 106 16.23 15.11 -3.81
C ALA A 106 15.77 16.56 -3.55
N LEU A 107 14.47 16.80 -3.39
CA LEU A 107 13.94 18.13 -3.09
C LEU A 107 14.06 18.48 -1.60
N GLU A 108 13.94 17.49 -0.72
CA GLU A 108 14.20 17.66 0.72
C GLU A 108 15.69 17.93 0.97
N ASP A 109 16.61 17.13 0.41
CA ASP A 109 18.06 17.31 0.57
C ASP A 109 18.59 18.65 0.02
N VAL A 110 17.99 19.17 -1.06
CA VAL A 110 18.43 20.45 -1.65
C VAL A 110 17.89 21.66 -0.89
N SER A 111 16.72 21.54 -0.24
CA SER A 111 16.08 22.65 0.48
C SER A 111 16.47 22.71 1.96
N THR A 112 16.93 21.61 2.55
CA THR A 112 17.45 21.59 3.92
C THR A 112 18.96 21.48 3.94
N SER A 113 19.65 22.53 4.39
CA SER A 113 21.05 22.40 4.78
C SER A 113 21.14 21.42 5.97
N PRO A 114 22.08 20.45 5.98
CA PRO A 114 22.21 19.53 7.10
C PRO A 114 22.38 20.31 8.39
N GLN A 115 21.36 20.26 9.26
CA GLN A 115 21.42 20.94 10.55
C GLN A 115 22.37 20.16 11.46
N SER A 116 23.21 20.87 12.21
CA SER A 116 24.00 20.20 13.24
C SER A 116 23.06 19.60 14.29
N THR A 117 23.49 18.51 14.94
CA THR A 117 22.72 17.88 16.02
C THR A 117 22.38 18.89 17.12
N GLU A 118 23.24 19.88 17.37
CA GLU A 118 23.01 20.97 18.30
C GLU A 118 21.86 21.90 17.85
N GLN A 119 21.79 22.23 16.56
CA GLN A 119 20.72 23.07 16.01
C GLN A 119 19.35 22.38 16.08
N VAL A 120 19.31 21.06 15.84
CA VAL A 120 18.10 20.25 15.96
C VAL A 120 17.63 20.15 17.41
N VAL A 121 18.56 19.97 18.35
CA VAL A 121 18.23 19.94 19.78
C VAL A 121 17.72 21.29 20.26
N GLN A 122 18.33 22.39 19.83
CA GLN A 122 17.88 23.73 20.22
C GLN A 122 16.50 24.10 19.65
N SER A 123 16.24 23.82 18.36
CA SER A 123 14.94 24.12 17.77
C SER A 123 13.79 23.35 18.45
N PHE A 124 14.05 22.09 18.81
CA PHE A 124 13.11 21.25 19.56
C PHE A 124 12.85 21.74 20.99
N LEU A 125 13.88 22.22 21.68
CA LEU A 125 13.72 22.80 23.01
C LEU A 125 12.99 24.15 22.98
N MET A 126 13.22 24.95 21.92
CA MET A 126 12.54 26.23 21.72
C MET A 126 11.06 26.07 21.36
N SER A 127 10.69 25.03 20.62
CA SER A 127 9.27 24.78 20.31
C SER A 127 8.47 24.34 21.55
N GLN A 128 9.10 23.65 22.51
CA GLN A 128 8.47 23.26 23.78
C GLN A 128 8.33 24.41 24.79
N THR A 129 9.09 25.50 24.65
CA THR A 129 9.03 26.63 25.59
C THR A 129 7.94 27.66 25.24
N ILE A 130 7.36 27.61 24.03
CA ILE A 130 6.32 28.56 23.59
C ILE A 130 4.92 28.12 24.04
N GLU A 131 4.71 26.85 24.42
CA GLU A 131 3.47 26.35 25.04
C GLU A 131 3.53 26.38 26.59
N GLY A 132 4.08 27.45 27.17
CA GLY A 132 3.88 27.78 28.59
C GLY A 132 2.55 28.53 28.78
N PRO A 133 1.74 28.25 29.83
CA PRO A 133 0.37 28.71 29.93
C PRO A 133 0.28 30.24 30.02
N ILE A 134 -0.58 30.82 29.20
CA ILE A 134 -1.05 32.20 29.34
C ILE A 134 -1.92 32.25 30.61
N CYS A 135 -1.49 33.04 31.60
CA CYS A 135 -2.27 33.38 32.79
C CYS A 135 -3.58 34.10 32.43
#